data_AF-A0A2W4NZR1-F1
#
_entry.id   AF-A0A2W4NZR1-F1
#
_cell.length_a   1.000
_cell.length_b   1.000
_cell.length_c   1.000
_cell.angle_alpha   90.00
_cell.angle_beta   90.00
_cell.angle_gamma   90.00
#
_symmetry.space_group_name_H-M   'P 1'
#
loop_
_entity.id
_entity.type
_entity.pdbx_description
1 polymer ?
#
loop_
_entity_poly.entity_id
_entity_poly.type
_entity_poly.pdbx_seq_one_letter_code
_entity_poly.pdbx_strand_id
1 'polypeptide(L)'
;MSKEEDDIRLLEYIDGQLGAEDAAQLHRRLENEPELKTRLRELQALNAMVSDRTVEQPSASFTESVMVRVNQYPRGAASPIRRGIMLLAVLLATVGLASWLVSIGMFDNTSINVNSVMFGNDTSRFSLPSLTFDGKILVNVIIIFNLVVAFFLFDPTVLKPWFQRRSRLNY
;
A
#
# COMPACT_ATOMS: atom_id res chain seq x y z
N MET A 1 -21.48 -8.44 36.91
CA MET A 1 -20.35 -7.82 36.20
C MET A 1 -19.14 -8.69 36.47
N SER A 2 -18.32 -8.90 35.45
CA SER A 2 -17.08 -9.65 35.63
C SER A 2 -16.11 -8.82 36.46
N LYS A 3 -15.30 -9.44 37.33
CA LYS A 3 -14.26 -8.73 38.10
C LYS A 3 -13.34 -7.89 37.20
N GLU A 4 -13.14 -8.38 35.97
CA GLU A 4 -12.34 -7.70 34.94
C GLU A 4 -12.98 -6.40 34.44
N GLU A 5 -14.31 -6.31 34.36
CA GLU A 5 -15.02 -5.08 33.99
C GLU A 5 -14.93 -4.02 35.08
N ASP A 6 -14.95 -4.44 36.35
CA ASP A 6 -14.80 -3.54 37.49
C ASP A 6 -13.37 -2.99 37.57
N ASP A 7 -12.35 -3.81 37.29
CA ASP A 7 -10.96 -3.37 37.23
C ASP A 7 -10.71 -2.36 36.10
N ILE A 8 -11.30 -2.57 34.92
CA ILE A 8 -11.23 -1.60 33.80
C ILE A 8 -11.84 -0.25 34.20
N ARG A 9 -13.01 -0.26 34.84
CA ARG A 9 -13.68 0.96 35.30
C ARG A 9 -12.90 1.69 36.39
N LEU A 10 -12.23 0.96 37.28
CA LEU A 10 -11.35 1.54 38.29
C LEU A 10 -10.12 2.21 37.66
N LEU A 11 -9.55 1.64 36.61
CA LEU A 11 -8.43 2.23 35.86
C LEU A 11 -8.89 3.49 35.10
N GLU A 12 -10.01 3.43 34.39
CA GLU A 12 -10.60 4.59 33.71
C GLU A 12 -10.91 5.75 34.68
N TYR A 13 -11.29 5.42 35.92
CA TYR A 13 -11.45 6.39 37.00
C TYR A 13 -10.12 7.01 37.45
N ILE A 14 -9.06 6.21 37.59
CA ILE A 14 -7.71 6.70 37.97
C ILE A 14 -7.11 7.58 36.85
N ASP A 15 -7.37 7.25 35.59
CA ASP A 15 -6.90 8.00 34.41
C ASP A 15 -7.77 9.23 34.10
N GLY A 16 -8.90 9.42 34.81
CA GLY A 16 -9.82 10.54 34.60
C GLY A 16 -10.61 10.48 33.28
N GLN A 17 -10.70 9.31 32.65
CA GLN A 17 -11.44 9.09 31.41
C GLN A 17 -12.91 8.70 31.66
N LEU A 18 -13.27 8.42 32.91
CA LEU A 18 -14.62 8.05 33.30
C LEU A 18 -15.57 9.26 33.27
N GLY A 19 -16.74 9.11 32.66
CA GLY A 19 -17.78 10.14 32.63
C GLY A 19 -18.29 10.52 34.02
N ALA A 20 -18.77 11.76 34.19
CA ALA A 20 -19.20 12.29 35.48
C ALA A 20 -20.34 11.48 36.14
N GLU A 21 -21.23 10.90 35.34
CA GLU A 21 -22.34 10.06 35.83
C GLU A 21 -21.85 8.69 36.32
N ASP A 22 -20.89 8.09 35.61
CA ASP A 22 -20.32 6.79 35.95
C ASP A 22 -19.39 6.89 37.17
N ALA A 23 -18.66 8.01 37.31
CA ALA A 23 -17.87 8.31 38.50
C ALA A 23 -18.75 8.43 39.76
N ALA A 24 -19.92 9.06 39.65
CA ALA A 24 -20.87 9.15 40.75
C ALA A 24 -21.46 7.78 41.13
N GLN A 25 -21.72 6.91 40.15
CA GLN A 25 -22.17 5.53 40.41
C GLN A 25 -21.07 4.68 41.07
N LEU A 26 -19.82 4.82 40.60
CA LEU A 26 -18.67 4.13 41.15
C LEU A 26 -18.42 4.55 42.60
N HIS A 27 -18.55 5.84 42.94
CA HIS A 27 -18.45 6.32 44.33
C HIS A 27 -19.50 5.71 45.25
N ARG A 28 -20.77 5.62 44.81
CA ARG A 28 -21.81 4.94 45.60
C ARG A 28 -21.50 3.46 45.80
N ARG A 29 -20.87 2.79 44.83
CA ARG A 29 -20.45 1.40 44.97
C ARG A 29 -19.25 1.24 45.91
N LEU A 30 -18.26 2.13 45.83
CA LEU A 30 -17.10 2.18 46.73
C LEU A 30 -17.48 2.37 48.20
N GLU A 31 -18.62 3.01 48.49
CA GLU A 31 -19.16 3.15 49.85
C GLU A 31 -19.80 1.86 50.37
N ASN A 32 -20.40 1.06 49.47
CA ASN A 32 -21.12 -0.16 49.83
C ASN A 32 -20.26 -1.43 49.74
N GLU A 33 -19.14 -1.40 49.02
CA GLU A 33 -18.30 -2.57 48.76
C GLU A 33 -16.85 -2.35 49.25
N PRO A 34 -16.46 -2.93 50.41
CA PRO A 34 -15.11 -2.74 50.97
C PRO A 34 -14.01 -3.44 50.15
N GLU A 35 -14.34 -4.50 49.41
CA GLU A 35 -13.40 -5.18 48.51
C GLU A 35 -12.96 -4.26 47.35
N LEU A 36 -13.91 -3.56 46.73
CA LEU A 36 -13.64 -2.63 45.63
C LEU A 36 -12.76 -1.44 46.07
N LYS A 37 -12.98 -0.96 47.29
CA LYS A 37 -12.15 0.10 47.91
C LYS A 37 -10.71 -0.35 48.15
N THR A 38 -10.51 -1.62 48.50
CA THR A 38 -9.18 -2.19 48.68
C THR A 38 -8.45 -2.30 47.35
N ARG A 39 -9.14 -2.76 46.30
CA ARG A 39 -8.62 -2.81 44.92
C ARG A 39 -8.25 -1.44 44.38
N LEU A 40 -9.09 -0.42 44.58
CA LEU A 40 -8.78 0.95 44.18
C LEU A 40 -7.50 1.47 44.83
N ARG A 41 -7.27 1.16 46.12
CA ARG A 41 -6.02 1.53 46.81
C ARG A 41 -4.81 0.79 46.26
N GLU A 42 -4.94 -0.50 45.94
CA GLU A 42 -3.87 -1.27 45.30
C GLU A 42 -3.48 -0.66 43.95
N LEU A 43 -4.47 -0.34 43.11
CA LEU A 43 -4.26 0.27 41.80
C LEU A 43 -3.66 1.68 41.91
N GLN A 44 -4.10 2.49 42.88
CA GLN A 44 -3.51 3.81 43.14
C GLN A 44 -2.06 3.72 43.61
N ALA A 45 -1.73 2.75 44.46
CA ALA A 45 -0.36 2.52 44.91
C ALA A 45 0.54 2.10 43.73
N LEU A 46 0.05 1.23 42.84
CA LEU A 46 0.76 0.85 41.62
C LEU A 46 0.95 2.03 40.66
N ASN A 47 -0.09 2.84 40.44
CA ASN A 47 0.01 4.03 39.59
C ASN A 47 1.02 5.05 40.14
N ALA A 48 1.03 5.25 41.46
CA ALA A 48 2.01 6.11 42.12
C ALA A 48 3.45 5.57 41.95
N MET A 49 3.67 4.26 42.10
CA MET A 49 4.97 3.63 41.88
C MET A 49 5.47 3.74 40.43
N VAL A 50 4.56 3.75 39.45
CA VAL A 50 4.90 3.93 38.02
C VAL A 50 5.12 5.40 37.70
N SER A 51 4.31 6.31 38.23
CA SER A 51 4.40 7.75 38.01
C SER A 51 5.64 8.39 38.63
N ASP A 52 6.14 7.82 39.74
CA ASP A 52 7.38 8.27 40.40
C ASP A 52 8.65 7.83 39.65
N ARG A 53 8.52 6.95 38.65
CA ARG A 53 9.60 6.71 37.69
C ARG A 53 9.61 7.87 36.73
N THR A 54 10.61 8.73 36.92
CA THR A 54 10.95 9.84 36.03
C THR A 54 10.89 9.37 34.57
N VAL A 55 9.80 9.75 33.89
CA VAL A 55 9.70 9.69 32.45
C VAL A 55 10.90 10.48 31.95
N GLU A 56 11.87 9.78 31.36
CA GLU A 56 13.06 10.41 30.81
C GLU A 56 12.61 11.58 29.94
N GLN A 57 13.00 12.79 30.34
CA GLN A 57 12.57 14.00 29.66
C GLN A 57 13.06 13.89 28.22
N PRO A 58 12.17 13.84 27.22
CA PRO A 58 12.61 13.67 25.85
C PRO A 58 13.54 14.84 25.50
N SER A 59 14.70 14.52 24.91
CA SER A 59 15.65 15.54 24.47
C SER A 59 14.93 16.60 23.63
N ALA A 60 15.32 17.87 23.72
CA ALA A 60 14.72 18.94 22.92
C ALA A 60 14.75 18.63 21.40
N SER A 61 15.75 17.86 20.95
CA SER A 61 15.89 17.34 19.59
C SER A 61 14.92 16.24 19.20
N PHE A 62 14.25 15.58 20.14
CA PHE A 62 13.27 14.54 19.87
C PHE A 62 12.03 15.13 19.18
N THR A 63 11.49 16.22 19.70
CA THR A 63 10.33 16.90 19.10
C THR A 63 10.67 17.42 17.70
N GLU A 64 11.86 17.99 17.53
CA GLU A 64 12.32 18.46 16.23
C GLU A 64 12.49 17.30 15.23
N SER A 65 13.15 16.20 15.63
CA SER A 65 13.34 15.03 14.77
C SER A 65 12.04 14.30 14.42
N VAL A 66 11.06 14.26 15.34
CA VAL A 66 9.73 13.71 15.07
C VAL A 66 8.94 14.62 14.14
N MET A 67 8.92 15.93 14.36
CA MET A 67 8.22 16.89 13.48
C MET A 67 8.82 16.92 12.07
N VAL A 68 10.14 16.81 11.97
CA VAL A 68 10.84 16.67 10.68
C VAL A 68 10.45 15.36 10.00
N ARG A 69 10.43 14.22 10.71
CA ARG A 69 10.06 12.91 10.14
C ARG A 69 8.59 12.77 9.77
N VAL A 70 7.68 13.38 10.54
CA VAL A 70 6.24 13.41 10.23
C VAL A 70 5.96 14.18 8.94
N ASN A 71 6.64 15.32 8.74
CA ASN A 71 6.53 16.09 7.51
C ASN A 71 7.29 15.48 6.33
N GLN A 72 8.30 14.65 6.62
CA GLN A 72 9.10 13.96 5.62
C GLN A 72 8.47 12.70 5.06
N TYR A 73 7.29 12.24 5.51
CA TYR A 73 6.57 11.20 4.78
C TYR A 73 6.16 11.79 3.42
N PRO A 74 6.93 11.54 2.35
CA PRO A 74 6.60 12.14 1.08
C PRO A 74 5.36 11.37 0.67
N ARG A 75 4.22 12.06 0.52
CA ARG A 75 3.12 11.55 -0.30
C ARG A 75 3.78 11.16 -1.61
N GLY A 76 3.95 9.83 -1.79
CA GLY A 76 5.00 9.27 -2.64
C GLY A 76 5.12 10.05 -3.93
N ALA A 77 6.34 10.49 -4.25
CA ALA A 77 6.65 11.33 -5.39
C ALA A 77 5.83 10.86 -6.60
N ALA A 78 4.69 11.50 -6.81
CA ALA A 78 3.77 11.11 -7.85
C ALA A 78 4.52 11.48 -9.12
N SER A 79 5.04 10.47 -9.82
CA SER A 79 5.57 10.67 -11.16
C SER A 79 4.55 11.55 -11.90
N PRO A 80 4.97 12.68 -12.49
CA PRO A 80 4.03 13.69 -12.94
C PRO A 80 3.05 13.01 -13.88
N ILE A 81 1.75 13.09 -13.56
CA ILE A 81 0.63 12.41 -14.26
C ILE A 81 0.79 12.44 -15.79
N ARG A 82 1.35 13.53 -16.33
CA ARG A 82 1.68 13.69 -17.75
C ARG A 82 2.61 12.60 -18.30
N ARG A 83 3.64 12.19 -17.56
CA ARG A 83 4.55 11.10 -17.95
C ARG A 83 3.83 9.75 -18.03
N GLY A 84 2.97 9.47 -17.04
CA GLY A 84 2.17 8.26 -17.06
C GLY A 84 1.20 8.22 -18.25
N ILE A 85 0.43 9.30 -18.46
CA ILE A 85 -0.51 9.39 -19.59
C ILE A 85 0.24 9.32 -20.94
N MET A 86 1.41 9.95 -21.05
CA MET A 86 2.24 9.90 -22.27
C MET A 86 2.75 8.47 -22.54
N LEU A 87 3.18 7.74 -21.50
CA LEU A 87 3.58 6.34 -21.64
C LEU A 87 2.40 5.46 -22.08
N LEU A 88 1.22 5.64 -21.49
CA LEU A 88 0.02 4.91 -21.89
C LEU A 88 -0.39 5.24 -23.34
N ALA A 89 -0.33 6.51 -23.74
CA ALA A 89 -0.67 6.95 -25.09
C ALA A 89 0.28 6.37 -26.14
N VAL A 90 1.59 6.36 -25.87
CA VAL A 90 2.58 5.74 -26.76
C VAL A 90 2.33 4.23 -26.83
N LEU A 91 2.11 3.55 -25.71
CA LEU A 91 1.84 2.12 -25.68
C LEU A 91 0.58 1.75 -26.50
N LEU A 92 -0.50 2.50 -26.33
CA LEU A 92 -1.73 2.30 -27.11
C LEU A 92 -1.51 2.57 -28.60
N ALA A 93 -0.75 3.59 -28.96
CA ALA A 93 -0.40 3.87 -30.35
C ALA A 93 0.43 2.72 -30.95
N THR A 94 1.40 2.18 -30.22
CA THR A 94 2.19 1.02 -30.65
C THR A 94 1.33 -0.22 -30.85
N VAL A 95 0.42 -0.52 -29.92
CA VAL A 95 -0.52 -1.66 -30.03
C VAL A 95 -1.48 -1.46 -31.21
N GLY A 96 -2.01 -0.25 -31.40
CA GLY A 96 -2.88 0.07 -32.53
C GLY A 96 -2.19 -0.10 -33.89
N LEU A 97 -0.96 0.38 -34.01
CA LEU A 97 -0.16 0.20 -35.22
C LEU A 97 0.18 -1.27 -35.48
N ALA A 98 0.58 -2.01 -34.44
CA ALA A 98 0.87 -3.44 -34.55
C ALA A 98 -0.37 -4.24 -34.99
N SER A 99 -1.53 -3.99 -34.39
CA SER A 99 -2.80 -4.60 -34.81
C SER A 99 -3.17 -4.25 -36.24
N TRP A 100 -2.95 -3.00 -36.66
CA TRP A 100 -3.22 -2.56 -38.02
C TRP A 100 -2.34 -3.28 -39.04
N LEU A 101 -1.04 -3.43 -38.76
CA LEU A 101 -0.10 -4.17 -39.61
C LEU A 101 -0.46 -5.65 -39.74
N VAL A 102 -0.89 -6.28 -38.64
CA VAL A 102 -1.40 -7.66 -38.66
C VAL A 102 -2.68 -7.76 -39.49
N SER A 103 -3.59 -6.79 -39.37
CA SER A 103 -4.86 -6.78 -40.11
C SER A 103 -4.69 -6.64 -41.62
N ILE A 104 -3.64 -5.93 -42.07
CA ILE A 104 -3.32 -5.80 -43.51
C ILE A 104 -2.65 -7.08 -44.05
N GLY A 105 -2.35 -8.06 -43.19
CA GLY A 105 -1.73 -9.33 -43.60
C GLY A 105 -0.24 -9.20 -43.85
N MET A 106 0.42 -8.14 -43.36
CA MET A 106 1.88 -7.96 -43.51
C MET A 106 2.66 -9.17 -42.98
N PHE A 107 2.12 -9.84 -41.96
CA PHE A 107 2.79 -10.95 -41.29
C PHE A 107 2.34 -12.35 -41.73
N ASP A 108 1.37 -12.48 -42.64
CA ASP A 108 0.77 -13.77 -43.01
C ASP A 108 1.74 -14.71 -43.76
N ASN A 109 2.78 -14.15 -44.41
CA ASN A 109 3.79 -14.91 -45.15
C ASN A 109 5.17 -14.94 -44.47
N THR A 110 5.28 -14.39 -43.26
CA THR A 110 6.54 -14.37 -42.51
C THR A 110 6.64 -15.62 -41.64
N SER A 111 7.46 -16.57 -42.09
CA SER A 111 7.95 -17.65 -41.22
C SER A 111 9.30 -17.23 -40.64
N ILE A 112 9.38 -17.16 -39.31
CA ILE A 112 10.63 -16.83 -38.62
C ILE A 112 11.32 -18.15 -38.28
N ASN A 113 12.48 -18.38 -38.89
CA ASN A 113 13.32 -19.52 -38.55
C ASN A 113 14.23 -19.13 -37.38
N VAL A 114 13.98 -19.72 -36.20
CA VAL A 114 14.70 -19.38 -34.96
C VAL A 114 16.20 -19.76 -35.03
N ASN A 115 16.59 -20.57 -36.02
CA ASN A 115 17.97 -21.00 -36.20
C ASN A 115 18.87 -19.92 -36.84
N SER A 116 18.32 -18.87 -37.45
CA SER A 116 19.10 -17.80 -38.10
C SER A 116 19.33 -16.56 -37.23
N VAL A 117 18.79 -16.53 -36.00
CA VAL A 117 18.94 -15.42 -35.04
C VAL A 117 20.05 -15.70 -34.01
N MET A 118 20.79 -16.82 -34.17
CA MET A 118 22.01 -17.06 -33.43
C MET A 118 23.13 -16.22 -34.03
N PHE A 119 23.57 -15.22 -33.27
CA PHE A 119 24.79 -14.46 -33.52
C PHE A 119 25.94 -15.39 -33.88
N GLY A 120 26.67 -15.05 -34.95
CA GLY A 120 27.69 -15.91 -35.53
C GLY A 120 28.77 -16.34 -34.53
N ASN A 121 29.11 -17.62 -34.55
CA ASN A 121 30.37 -18.04 -35.14
C ASN A 121 30.31 -19.53 -35.48
N ASP A 122 31.00 -19.87 -36.57
CA ASP A 122 31.23 -21.21 -37.09
C ASP A 122 31.46 -22.27 -36.01
N THR A 123 31.05 -23.50 -36.33
CA THR A 123 31.26 -24.78 -35.61
C THR A 123 30.08 -25.29 -34.80
N SER A 124 29.11 -25.88 -35.51
CA SER A 124 28.57 -27.23 -35.24
C SER A 124 27.30 -27.41 -36.05
N ARG A 125 27.36 -28.25 -37.09
CA ARG A 125 26.18 -28.71 -37.83
C ARG A 125 25.40 -29.70 -36.96
N PHE A 126 24.67 -29.17 -35.98
CA PHE A 126 23.63 -29.92 -35.30
C PHE A 126 22.30 -29.40 -35.84
N SER A 127 21.71 -30.16 -36.76
CA SER A 127 20.40 -29.86 -37.35
C SER A 127 19.34 -30.11 -36.29
N LEU A 128 19.14 -29.14 -35.40
CA LEU A 128 17.94 -29.08 -34.57
C LEU A 128 16.71 -29.00 -35.50
N PRO A 129 15.59 -29.64 -35.16
CA PRO A 129 14.37 -29.50 -35.93
C PRO A 129 14.02 -28.02 -36.04
N SER A 130 13.89 -27.52 -37.28
CA SER A 130 13.54 -26.13 -37.53
C SER A 130 12.12 -25.89 -37.03
N LEU A 131 12.00 -25.27 -35.86
CA LEU A 131 10.74 -24.77 -35.36
C LEU A 131 10.42 -23.49 -36.15
N THR A 132 9.63 -23.65 -37.20
CA THR A 132 9.07 -22.53 -37.97
C THR A 132 7.87 -22.00 -37.21
N PHE A 133 8.03 -20.84 -36.56
CA PHE A 133 6.90 -20.16 -35.95
C PHE A 133 6.25 -19.24 -36.97
N ASP A 134 4.92 -19.24 -36.98
CA ASP A 134 4.14 -18.28 -37.74
C ASP A 134 4.34 -16.89 -37.13
N GLY A 135 4.89 -15.96 -37.92
CA GLY A 135 5.13 -14.58 -37.51
C GLY A 135 3.85 -13.89 -37.06
N LYS A 136 2.69 -14.27 -37.62
CA LYS A 136 1.38 -13.79 -37.18
C LYS A 136 1.10 -14.15 -35.73
N ILE A 137 1.36 -15.40 -35.34
CA ILE A 137 1.15 -15.87 -33.96
C ILE A 137 2.07 -15.10 -33.01
N LEU A 138 3.34 -14.93 -33.38
CA LEU A 138 4.33 -14.22 -32.56
C LEU A 138 3.93 -12.75 -32.33
N VAL A 139 3.54 -12.03 -33.38
CA VAL A 139 3.08 -10.64 -33.26
C VAL A 139 1.80 -10.55 -32.43
N ASN A 140 0.87 -11.49 -32.60
CA ASN A 140 -0.38 -11.51 -31.83
C ASN A 140 -0.13 -11.74 -30.32
N VAL A 141 0.83 -12.61 -29.97
CA VAL A 141 1.27 -12.81 -28.58
C VAL A 141 1.87 -11.51 -28.00
N ILE A 142 2.69 -10.81 -28.77
CA ILE A 142 3.28 -9.52 -28.36
C ILE A 142 2.19 -8.46 -28.15
N ILE A 143 1.18 -8.42 -29.01
CA ILE A 143 0.04 -7.51 -28.88
C ILE A 143 -0.73 -7.78 -27.59
N ILE A 144 -1.09 -9.05 -27.32
CA ILE A 144 -1.79 -9.46 -26.11
C ILE A 144 -0.97 -9.11 -24.87
N PHE A 145 0.33 -9.38 -24.88
CA PHE A 145 1.23 -9.03 -23.77
C PHE A 145 1.26 -7.52 -23.51
N ASN A 146 1.42 -6.70 -24.55
CA ASN A 146 1.40 -5.24 -24.41
C ASN A 146 0.04 -4.72 -23.92
N LEU A 147 -1.07 -5.38 -24.27
CA LEU A 147 -2.40 -5.03 -23.80
C LEU A 147 -2.57 -5.33 -22.30
N VAL A 148 -2.03 -6.45 -21.82
CA VAL A 148 -1.99 -6.77 -20.38
C VAL A 148 -1.15 -5.74 -19.63
N VAL A 149 0.04 -5.38 -20.14
CA VAL A 149 0.88 -4.33 -19.56
C VAL A 149 0.16 -2.98 -19.56
N ALA A 150 -0.53 -2.63 -20.64
CA ALA A 150 -1.32 -1.40 -20.72
C ALA A 150 -2.42 -1.36 -19.65
N PHE A 151 -3.12 -2.47 -19.45
CA PHE A 151 -4.16 -2.59 -18.42
C PHE A 151 -3.59 -2.46 -17.00
N PHE A 152 -2.44 -3.09 -16.75
CA PHE A 152 -1.77 -3.00 -15.46
C PHE A 152 -1.23 -1.59 -15.17
N LEU A 153 -0.75 -0.88 -16.20
CA LEU A 153 -0.30 0.50 -16.07
C LEU A 153 -1.46 1.49 -15.99
N PHE A 154 -2.62 1.18 -16.57
CA PHE A 154 -3.80 2.05 -16.59
C PHE A 154 -4.29 2.39 -15.18
N ASP A 155 -4.33 1.42 -14.27
CA ASP A 155 -4.82 1.62 -12.90
C ASP A 155 -4.00 2.64 -12.08
N PRO A 156 -2.68 2.47 -11.87
CA PRO A 156 -1.87 3.45 -11.15
C PRO A 156 -1.73 4.78 -11.88
N THR A 157 -1.82 4.78 -13.21
CA THR A 157 -1.56 5.96 -14.05
C THR A 157 -2.77 6.85 -14.27
N VAL A 158 -3.98 6.27 -14.39
CA VAL A 158 -5.20 7.00 -14.74
C VAL A 158 -6.17 7.03 -13.57
N LEU A 159 -6.46 5.88 -12.96
CA LEU A 159 -7.49 5.79 -11.91
C LEU A 159 -7.05 6.54 -10.65
N LYS A 160 -5.88 6.22 -10.11
CA LYS A 160 -5.37 6.84 -8.87
C LYS A 160 -5.31 8.38 -8.91
N PRO A 161 -4.77 9.05 -9.95
CA PRO A 161 -4.77 10.51 -10.00
C PRO A 161 -6.13 11.14 -10.29
N TRP A 162 -7.02 10.44 -11.01
CA TRP A 162 -8.39 10.93 -11.23
C TRP A 162 -9.17 11.01 -9.92
N PHE A 163 -9.09 9.96 -9.09
CA PHE A 163 -9.70 9.96 -7.76
C PHE A 163 -9.10 10.99 -6.81
N GLN A 164 -7.77 11.18 -6.84
CA GLN A 164 -7.10 12.20 -6.01
C GLN A 164 -7.45 13.64 -6.40
N ARG A 165 -7.76 13.93 -7.67
CA ARG A 165 -8.26 15.26 -8.08
C ARG A 165 -9.67 15.50 -7.58
N ARG A 166 -10.54 14.48 -7.64
CA ARG A 166 -11.94 14.61 -7.23
C ARG A 166 -12.09 14.77 -5.72
N SER A 167 -11.25 14.11 -4.91
CA SER A 167 -11.31 14.25 -3.45
C SER A 167 -10.85 15.62 -2.92
N ARG A 168 -10.06 16.38 -3.70
CA ARG A 168 -9.60 17.72 -3.33
C ARG A 168 -10.59 18.85 -3.65
N LEU A 169 -11.62 18.59 -4.45
CA LEU A 169 -12.62 19.60 -4.85
C LEU A 169 -13.86 19.59 -3.94
N ASN A 170 -13.94 18.66 -2.98
CA ASN A 170 -15.06 18.53 -2.03
C ASN A 170 -14.69 19.00 -0.61
N TYR A 171 -13.73 19.92 -0.47
CA TYR A 171 -13.39 20.59 0.79
C TYR A 171 -13.28 22.09 0.58
#